data_AF-A0A6B2UBZ7-F1
#
_entry.id   AF-A0A6B2UBZ7-F1
#
_cell.length_a   1.000
_cell.length_b   1.000
_cell.length_c   1.000
_cell.angle_alpha   90.00
_cell.angle_beta   90.00
_cell.angle_gamma   90.00
#
_symmetry.space_group_name_H-M   'P 1'
#
loop_
_entity.id
_entity.type
_entity.pdbx_description
1 polymer ?
#
loop_
_entity_poly.entity_id
_entity_poly.type
_entity_poly.pdbx_seq_one_letter_code
_entity_poly.pdbx_strand_id
1 'polypeptide(L)'
;MQQPGARKKTINPSAYNALADALWLIFWNKDPFELYVRGMLKDHSELLPQLNFRATKREVSGQLVKLLRANETRYLDVTVALMLDIAAMDRFPNLERQVDGDVMVAKATAAVAELRRWTGKQQDLIKEHEEHAAAIAESAKKDQDGRIFAQAHEDLKQRFIVMHSATDKHQRGTDFEGFINELFALYDLEPRAAYIMEHEQIDGAFAFDTDLLRS
;
A
#
# COMPACT_ATOMS: atom_id res chain seq x y z
N MET A 1 25.59 -6.38 38.20
CA MET A 1 25.32 -7.35 37.11
C MET A 1 25.08 -6.55 35.83
N GLN A 2 26.06 -6.53 34.93
CA GLN A 2 25.93 -5.94 33.59
C GLN A 2 25.40 -7.02 32.65
N GLN A 3 24.29 -6.76 31.98
CA GLN A 3 23.76 -7.65 30.95
C GLN A 3 24.71 -7.66 29.74
N PRO A 4 24.96 -8.83 29.11
CA PRO A 4 25.83 -8.94 27.95
C PRO A 4 25.14 -8.31 26.72
N GLY A 5 25.92 -7.59 25.93
CA GLY A 5 25.44 -6.63 24.93
C GLY A 5 24.47 -7.19 23.89
N ALA A 6 23.30 -6.55 23.79
CA ALA A 6 22.56 -6.48 22.55
C ALA A 6 23.48 -5.85 21.49
N ARG A 7 23.98 -6.65 20.54
CA ARG A 7 24.65 -6.10 19.35
C ARG A 7 23.71 -5.05 18.77
N LYS A 8 24.15 -3.79 18.76
CA LYS A 8 23.46 -2.73 18.04
C LYS A 8 23.42 -3.17 16.58
N LYS A 9 22.28 -3.70 16.13
CA LYS A 9 22.06 -4.22 14.79
C LYS A 9 22.05 -3.02 13.85
N THR A 10 23.21 -2.67 13.31
CA THR A 10 23.35 -1.48 12.47
C THR A 10 23.41 -1.82 11.00
N ILE A 11 22.77 -1.01 10.18
CA ILE A 11 22.81 -1.12 8.73
C ILE A 11 24.21 -0.78 8.22
N ASN A 12 24.73 -1.57 7.27
CA ASN A 12 26.04 -1.29 6.67
C ASN A 12 26.00 0.07 5.94
N PRO A 13 26.99 0.96 6.12
CA PRO A 13 27.06 2.24 5.40
C PRO A 13 26.95 2.12 3.88
N SER A 14 27.42 1.02 3.30
CA SER A 14 27.34 0.77 1.86
C SER A 14 25.91 0.46 1.40
N ALA A 15 25.07 -0.13 2.27
CA ALA A 15 23.66 -0.38 1.98
C ALA A 15 22.88 0.94 1.85
N TYR A 16 23.21 1.95 2.67
CA TYR A 16 22.66 3.29 2.54
C TYR A 16 23.04 3.96 1.21
N ASN A 17 24.28 3.80 0.76
CA ASN A 17 24.70 4.33 -0.54
C ASN A 17 23.95 3.63 -1.69
N ALA A 18 23.83 2.30 -1.63
CA ALA A 18 23.07 1.53 -2.60
C ALA A 18 21.59 1.95 -2.62
N LEU A 19 20.99 2.20 -1.46
CA LEU A 19 19.63 2.72 -1.34
C LEU A 19 19.49 4.10 -1.97
N ALA A 20 20.42 5.02 -1.69
CA ALA A 20 20.40 6.36 -2.26
C ALA A 20 20.44 6.30 -3.80
N ASP A 21 21.34 5.48 -4.36
CA ASP A 21 21.50 5.33 -5.80
C ASP A 21 20.29 4.67 -6.47
N ALA A 22 19.76 3.59 -5.88
CA ALA A 22 18.57 2.94 -6.41
C ALA A 22 17.36 3.90 -6.41
N LEU A 23 17.13 4.63 -5.32
CA LEU A 23 16.00 5.56 -5.18
C LEU A 23 15.90 6.58 -6.31
N TRP A 24 17.01 7.17 -6.78
CA TRP A 24 16.93 8.18 -7.84
C TRP A 24 16.96 7.60 -9.25
N LEU A 25 17.49 6.39 -9.43
CA LEU A 25 17.64 5.71 -10.73
C LEU A 25 16.37 5.00 -11.20
N ILE A 26 15.54 4.47 -10.28
CA ILE A 26 14.31 3.72 -10.63
C ILE A 26 13.18 4.62 -11.17
N PHE A 27 13.25 5.93 -10.93
CA PHE A 27 12.28 6.90 -11.45
C PHE A 27 12.88 7.74 -12.55
N TRP A 28 12.14 8.00 -13.63
CA TRP A 28 12.52 9.00 -14.64
C TRP A 28 12.10 10.42 -14.22
N ASN A 29 10.81 10.61 -13.93
CA ASN A 29 10.22 11.90 -13.59
C ASN A 29 10.30 12.20 -12.08
N LYS A 30 10.24 13.49 -11.73
CA LYS A 30 10.23 13.93 -10.32
C LYS A 30 8.91 13.62 -9.62
N ASP A 31 7.77 13.77 -10.29
CA ASP A 31 6.47 13.59 -9.63
C ASP A 31 6.25 12.16 -9.12
N PRO A 32 6.53 11.08 -9.90
CA PRO A 32 6.44 9.72 -9.38
C PRO A 32 7.42 9.44 -8.24
N PHE A 33 8.62 10.03 -8.28
CA PHE A 33 9.61 9.92 -7.21
C PHE A 33 9.11 10.59 -5.91
N GLU A 34 8.60 11.82 -6.00
CA GLU A 34 8.09 12.54 -4.84
C GLU A 34 6.88 11.84 -4.24
N LEU A 35 5.94 11.38 -5.08
CA LEU A 35 4.77 10.61 -4.62
C LEU A 35 5.20 9.34 -3.88
N TYR A 36 6.17 8.60 -4.41
CA TYR A 36 6.72 7.41 -3.78
C TYR A 36 7.36 7.71 -2.42
N VAL A 37 8.23 8.71 -2.34
CA VAL A 37 8.89 9.11 -1.09
C VAL A 37 7.86 9.56 -0.05
N ARG A 38 6.85 10.34 -0.45
CA ARG A 38 5.77 10.76 0.45
C ARG A 38 4.94 9.57 0.95
N GLY A 39 4.65 8.59 0.09
CA GLY A 39 3.94 7.36 0.47
C GLY A 39 4.72 6.53 1.49
N MET A 40 6.01 6.32 1.24
CA MET A 40 6.89 5.55 2.14
C MET A 40 7.13 6.23 3.49
N LEU A 41 7.07 7.57 3.54
CA LEU A 41 7.26 8.35 4.76
C LEU A 41 5.94 8.79 5.42
N LYS A 42 4.79 8.20 5.05
CA LYS A 42 3.47 8.60 5.60
C LYS A 42 3.45 8.57 7.14
N ASP A 43 4.07 7.55 7.74
CA ASP A 43 4.13 7.33 9.19
C ASP A 43 5.32 8.07 9.85
N HIS A 44 6.18 8.69 9.03
CA HIS A 44 7.32 9.50 9.43
C HIS A 44 7.29 10.88 8.75
N SER A 45 6.11 11.49 8.73
CA SER A 45 5.85 12.75 8.03
C SER A 45 6.74 13.92 8.50
N GLU A 46 7.34 13.84 9.69
CA GLU A 46 8.32 14.79 10.21
C GLU A 46 9.62 14.87 9.39
N LEU A 47 9.90 13.86 8.55
CA LEU A 47 11.03 13.87 7.63
C LEU A 47 10.74 14.71 6.37
N LEU A 48 9.47 14.85 5.97
CA LEU A 48 9.10 15.49 4.72
C LEU A 48 9.50 16.97 4.62
N PRO A 49 9.32 17.82 5.67
CA PRO A 49 9.76 19.22 5.62
C PRO A 49 11.28 19.39 5.49
N GLN A 50 12.06 18.36 5.80
CA GLN A 50 13.52 18.39 5.73
C GLN A 50 14.06 18.03 4.34
N LEU A 51 13.20 17.53 3.45
CA LEU A 51 13.55 17.16 2.09
C LEU A 51 13.23 18.30 1.12
N ASN A 52 14.22 18.71 0.32
CA ASN A 52 14.01 19.73 -0.70
C ASN A 52 13.60 19.10 -2.04
N PHE A 53 12.30 18.83 -2.25
CA PHE A 53 11.79 18.27 -3.51
C PHE A 53 11.97 19.16 -4.75
N ARG A 54 12.38 20.44 -4.57
CA ARG A 54 12.79 21.29 -5.71
C ARG A 54 14.14 20.90 -6.28
N ALA A 55 15.01 20.26 -5.48
CA ALA A 55 16.33 19.78 -5.88
C ALA A 55 16.25 18.59 -6.86
N THR A 56 17.39 18.07 -7.30
CA THR A 56 17.41 16.86 -8.13
C THR A 56 17.05 15.62 -7.32
N LYS A 57 16.49 14.59 -7.98
CA LYS A 57 16.16 13.30 -7.31
C LYS A 57 17.37 12.73 -6.57
N ARG A 58 18.55 12.81 -7.18
CA ARG A 58 19.81 12.34 -6.59
C ARG A 58 20.14 13.05 -5.28
N GLU A 59 19.96 14.37 -5.23
CA GLU A 59 20.17 15.15 -4.02
C GLU A 59 19.13 14.81 -2.95
N VAL A 60 17.85 14.67 -3.32
CA VAL A 60 16.78 14.31 -2.38
C VAL A 60 16.99 12.90 -1.81
N SER A 61 17.35 11.92 -2.64
CA SER A 61 17.69 10.55 -2.17
C SER A 61 18.87 10.57 -1.20
N GLY A 62 19.91 11.36 -1.49
CA GLY A 62 21.05 11.54 -0.59
C GLY A 62 20.66 12.21 0.74
N GLN A 63 19.80 13.23 0.70
CA GLN A 63 19.26 13.89 1.90
C GLN A 63 18.46 12.90 2.76
N LEU A 64 17.54 12.16 2.14
CA LEU A 64 16.72 11.17 2.82
C LEU A 64 17.58 10.13 3.54
N VAL A 65 18.49 9.49 2.80
CA VAL A 65 19.39 8.48 3.37
C VAL A 65 20.26 9.05 4.50
N LYS A 66 20.72 10.30 4.38
CA LYS A 66 21.47 10.97 5.45
C LYS A 66 20.63 11.15 6.71
N LEU A 67 19.36 11.53 6.59
CA LEU A 67 18.43 11.68 7.71
C LEU A 67 18.13 10.34 8.38
N LEU A 68 17.86 9.30 7.58
CA LEU A 68 17.63 7.93 8.04
C LEU A 68 18.83 7.42 8.85
N ARG A 69 20.03 7.54 8.28
CA ARG A 69 21.27 7.10 8.93
C ARG A 69 21.61 7.88 10.20
N ALA A 70 21.33 9.19 10.22
CA ALA A 70 21.61 10.03 11.39
C ALA A 70 20.80 9.61 12.63
N ASN A 71 19.62 9.04 12.42
CA ASN A 71 18.72 8.56 13.48
C ASN A 71 18.29 7.11 13.22
N GLU A 72 19.27 6.26 12.92
CA GLU A 72 19.03 4.88 12.48
C GLU A 72 18.12 4.10 13.43
N THR A 73 18.31 4.22 14.76
CA THR A 73 17.45 3.54 15.75
C THR A 73 15.97 3.87 15.58
N ARG A 74 15.64 5.11 15.19
CA ARG A 74 14.26 5.58 15.05
C ARG A 74 13.66 5.23 13.70
N TYR A 75 14.48 5.23 12.65
CA TYR A 75 14.02 5.08 11.28
C TYR A 75 14.44 3.74 10.66
N LEU A 76 14.82 2.77 11.48
CA LEU A 76 15.27 1.46 11.03
C LEU A 76 14.18 0.76 10.22
N ASP A 77 12.95 0.76 10.74
CA ASP A 77 11.80 0.10 10.12
C ASP A 77 11.54 0.65 8.71
N VAL A 78 11.41 1.98 8.58
CA VAL A 78 11.17 2.61 7.27
C VAL A 78 12.36 2.47 6.33
N THR A 79 13.59 2.45 6.85
CA THR A 79 14.79 2.21 6.05
C THR A 79 14.78 0.80 5.47
N VAL A 80 14.49 -0.21 6.30
CA VAL A 80 14.40 -1.61 5.87
C VAL A 80 13.25 -1.78 4.87
N ALA A 81 12.08 -1.20 5.15
CA ALA A 81 10.93 -1.24 4.23
C ALA A 81 11.28 -0.64 2.86
N LEU A 82 11.96 0.52 2.82
CA LEU A 82 12.46 1.12 1.59
C LEU A 82 13.44 0.22 0.84
N MET A 83 14.38 -0.40 1.56
CA MET A 83 15.36 -1.29 0.95
C MET A 83 14.70 -2.52 0.32
N LEU A 84 13.72 -3.09 1.01
CA LEU A 84 12.99 -4.27 0.55
C LEU A 84 12.05 -3.98 -0.61
N ASP A 85 11.25 -2.92 -0.52
CA ASP A 85 10.33 -2.52 -1.58
C ASP A 85 11.07 -2.26 -2.89
N ILE A 86 12.19 -1.53 -2.83
CA ILE A 86 13.03 -1.27 -4.01
C ILE A 86 13.74 -2.54 -4.47
N ALA A 87 14.22 -3.39 -3.54
CA ALA A 87 14.83 -4.67 -3.90
C ALA A 87 13.83 -5.62 -4.57
N ALA A 88 12.53 -5.53 -4.29
CA ALA A 88 11.50 -6.34 -4.93
C ALA A 88 11.12 -5.86 -6.35
N MET A 89 11.59 -4.68 -6.79
CA MET A 89 11.25 -4.17 -8.13
C MET A 89 11.99 -4.90 -9.24
N ASP A 90 11.24 -5.53 -10.16
CA ASP A 90 11.78 -6.25 -11.32
C ASP A 90 11.59 -5.53 -12.66
N ARG A 91 10.74 -4.50 -12.71
CA ARG A 91 10.48 -3.74 -13.94
C ARG A 91 10.42 -2.24 -13.66
N PHE A 92 10.74 -1.45 -14.68
CA PHE A 92 10.77 0.02 -14.58
C PHE A 92 10.01 0.67 -15.75
N PRO A 93 8.67 0.53 -15.83
CA PRO A 93 7.89 0.99 -16.98
C PRO A 93 8.03 2.49 -17.30
N ASN A 94 8.32 3.30 -16.28
CA ASN A 94 8.57 4.74 -16.44
C ASN A 94 9.87 5.03 -17.21
N LEU A 95 10.86 4.14 -17.12
CA LEU A 95 12.14 4.23 -17.81
C LEU A 95 12.04 3.64 -19.22
N GLU A 96 11.35 2.51 -19.38
CA GLU A 96 11.22 1.76 -20.64
C GLU A 96 10.63 2.60 -21.79
N ARG A 97 9.78 3.59 -21.47
CA ARG A 97 9.12 4.46 -22.45
C ARG A 97 10.00 5.64 -22.94
N GLN A 98 11.23 5.77 -22.45
CA GLN A 98 12.12 6.88 -22.80
C GLN A 98 13.02 6.55 -23.99
N VAL A 99 13.53 7.58 -24.67
CA VAL A 99 14.42 7.46 -25.84
C VAL A 99 15.67 6.62 -25.52
N ASP A 100 16.24 6.81 -24.33
CA ASP A 100 17.38 6.04 -23.83
C ASP A 100 16.95 4.98 -22.80
N GLY A 101 15.73 4.44 -22.95
CA GLY A 101 15.09 3.56 -21.98
C GLY A 101 15.93 2.34 -21.61
N ASP A 102 16.55 1.68 -22.59
CA ASP A 102 17.39 0.50 -22.37
C ASP A 102 18.59 0.80 -21.45
N VAL A 103 19.25 1.94 -21.66
CA VAL A 103 20.41 2.36 -20.83
C VAL A 103 19.95 2.71 -19.41
N MET A 104 18.79 3.34 -19.27
CA MET A 104 18.23 3.71 -17.95
C MET A 104 17.78 2.47 -17.18
N VAL A 105 17.09 1.54 -17.84
CA VAL A 105 16.67 0.26 -17.28
C VAL A 105 17.88 -0.55 -16.84
N ALA A 106 18.95 -0.60 -17.64
CA ALA A 106 20.19 -1.29 -17.26
C ALA A 106 20.82 -0.69 -15.99
N LYS A 107 20.87 0.64 -15.88
CA LYS A 107 21.38 1.33 -14.68
C LYS A 107 20.50 1.09 -13.45
N ALA A 108 19.18 1.19 -13.59
CA ALA A 108 18.24 0.92 -12.51
C ALA A 108 18.33 -0.54 -12.03
N THR A 109 18.38 -1.49 -12.97
CA THR A 109 18.56 -2.91 -12.69
C THR A 109 19.85 -3.17 -11.93
N ALA A 110 20.97 -2.56 -12.35
CA ALA A 110 22.25 -2.69 -11.65
C ALA A 110 22.21 -2.12 -10.22
N ALA A 111 21.56 -0.96 -10.02
CA ALA A 111 21.41 -0.35 -8.71
C ALA A 111 20.54 -1.19 -7.78
N VAL A 112 19.42 -1.71 -8.27
CA VAL A 112 18.53 -2.62 -7.53
C VAL A 112 19.25 -3.93 -7.21
N ALA A 113 20.03 -4.49 -8.14
CA ALA A 113 20.82 -5.70 -7.91
C ALA A 113 21.90 -5.50 -6.83
N GLU A 114 22.54 -4.33 -6.80
CA GLU A 114 23.48 -4.01 -5.72
C GLU A 114 22.76 -3.87 -4.37
N LEU A 115 21.59 -3.23 -4.33
CA LEU A 115 20.77 -3.16 -3.12
C LEU A 115 20.35 -4.56 -2.62
N ARG A 116 19.94 -5.46 -3.53
CA ARG A 116 19.62 -6.87 -3.22
C ARG A 116 20.76 -7.62 -2.55
N ARG A 117 22.01 -7.33 -2.91
CA ARG A 117 23.17 -7.96 -2.26
C ARG A 117 23.29 -7.55 -0.80
N TRP A 118 22.95 -6.30 -0.48
CA TRP A 118 22.96 -5.80 0.89
C TRP A 118 21.80 -6.33 1.70
N THR A 119 20.60 -6.38 1.12
CA THR A 119 19.45 -6.99 1.79
C THR A 119 19.68 -8.49 2.04
N GLY A 120 20.26 -9.21 1.07
CA GLY A 120 20.69 -10.60 1.23
C GLY A 120 21.73 -10.79 2.36
N LYS A 121 22.78 -9.96 2.41
CA LYS A 121 23.82 -10.02 3.46
C LYS A 121 23.29 -9.66 4.85
N GLN A 122 22.17 -8.94 4.92
CA GLN A 122 21.56 -8.49 6.16
C GLN A 122 20.25 -9.23 6.46
N GLN A 123 20.05 -10.41 5.87
CA GLN A 123 18.83 -11.21 5.98
C GLN A 123 18.34 -11.39 7.41
N ASP A 124 19.21 -11.68 8.38
CA ASP A 124 18.78 -11.88 9.77
C ASP A 124 18.24 -10.62 10.44
N LEU A 125 18.81 -9.45 10.10
CA LEU A 125 18.34 -8.15 10.58
C LEU A 125 17.02 -7.82 9.88
N ILE A 126 16.95 -8.07 8.58
CA ILE A 126 15.82 -7.71 7.75
C ILE A 126 14.60 -8.59 8.03
N LYS A 127 14.78 -9.89 8.25
CA LYS A 127 13.68 -10.83 8.52
C LYS A 127 12.90 -10.49 9.78
N GLU A 128 13.59 -10.13 10.86
CA GLU A 128 12.95 -9.69 12.11
C GLU A 128 12.13 -8.41 11.90
N HIS A 129 12.63 -7.49 11.07
CA HIS A 129 11.91 -6.28 10.70
C HIS A 129 10.78 -6.55 9.69
N GLU A 130 10.92 -7.51 8.77
CA GLU A 130 9.87 -7.94 7.83
C GLU A 130 8.66 -8.51 8.55
N GLU A 131 8.88 -9.36 9.56
CA GLU A 131 7.78 -9.94 10.35
C GLU A 131 6.99 -8.85 11.08
N HIS A 132 7.68 -7.83 11.61
CA HIS A 132 7.05 -6.68 12.25
C HIS A 132 6.36 -5.74 11.23
N ALA A 133 7.00 -5.46 10.10
CA ALA A 133 6.47 -4.63 9.03
C ALA A 133 5.26 -5.28 8.35
N ALA A 134 5.26 -6.60 8.16
CA ALA A 134 4.15 -7.36 7.62
C ALA A 134 2.93 -7.28 8.55
N ALA A 135 3.13 -7.39 9.87
CA ALA A 135 2.05 -7.21 10.84
C ALA A 135 1.45 -5.79 10.81
N ILE A 136 2.29 -4.76 10.67
CA ILE A 136 1.85 -3.36 10.53
C ILE A 136 1.16 -3.14 9.18
N ALA A 137 1.70 -3.66 8.08
CA ALA A 137 1.13 -3.53 6.75
C ALA A 137 -0.20 -4.27 6.62
N GLU A 138 -0.34 -5.43 7.26
CA GLU A 138 -1.60 -6.16 7.34
C GLU A 138 -2.64 -5.38 8.15
N SER A 139 -2.24 -4.77 9.27
CA SER A 139 -3.10 -3.85 10.04
C SER A 139 -3.50 -2.63 9.21
N ALA A 140 -2.55 -1.99 8.52
CA ALA A 140 -2.80 -0.81 7.70
C ALA A 140 -3.67 -1.11 6.46
N LYS A 141 -3.53 -2.31 5.88
CA LYS A 141 -4.37 -2.79 4.79
C LYS A 141 -5.79 -3.04 5.29
N LYS A 142 -5.95 -3.70 6.44
CA LYS A 142 -7.26 -3.85 7.12
C LYS A 142 -7.90 -2.50 7.45
N ASP A 143 -7.12 -1.51 7.86
CA ASP A 143 -7.61 -0.15 8.14
C ASP A 143 -7.98 0.63 6.88
N GLN A 144 -7.31 0.38 5.75
CA GLN A 144 -7.65 0.96 4.44
C GLN A 144 -8.90 0.29 3.86
N ASP A 145 -8.96 -1.03 3.88
CA ASP A 145 -10.10 -1.82 3.42
C ASP A 145 -11.35 -1.50 4.27
N GLY A 146 -11.19 -1.35 5.58
CA GLY A 146 -12.25 -0.92 6.50
C GLY A 146 -12.72 0.52 6.26
N ARG A 147 -11.82 1.45 5.90
CA ARG A 147 -12.19 2.83 5.54
C ARG A 147 -12.94 2.89 4.21
N ILE A 148 -12.52 2.11 3.22
CA ILE A 148 -13.19 2.02 1.92
C ILE A 148 -14.59 1.41 2.10
N PHE A 149 -14.70 0.34 2.89
CA PHE A 149 -15.98 -0.27 3.25
C PHE A 149 -16.92 0.71 3.98
N ALA A 150 -16.41 1.44 4.99
CA ALA A 150 -17.20 2.41 5.75
C ALA A 150 -17.70 3.57 4.88
N GLN A 151 -16.87 4.04 3.94
CA GLN A 151 -17.26 5.08 2.98
C GLN A 151 -18.33 4.56 2.01
N ALA A 152 -18.13 3.38 1.43
CA ALA A 152 -19.11 2.77 0.53
C ALA A 152 -20.46 2.51 1.24
N HIS A 153 -20.42 2.11 2.51
CA HIS A 153 -21.61 1.94 3.34
C HIS A 153 -22.35 3.27 3.59
N GLU A 154 -21.63 4.35 3.92
CA GLU A 154 -22.27 5.66 4.13
C GLU A 154 -22.84 6.23 2.83
N ASP A 155 -22.15 6.08 1.69
CA ASP A 155 -22.64 6.50 0.38
C ASP A 155 -23.93 5.76 0.00
N LEU A 156 -23.99 4.45 0.29
CA LEU A 156 -25.18 3.63 0.05
C LEU A 156 -26.36 4.08 0.93
N LYS A 157 -26.10 4.36 2.22
CA LYS A 157 -27.11 4.90 3.15
C LYS A 157 -27.65 6.26 2.71
N GLN A 158 -26.78 7.17 2.24
CA GLN A 158 -27.22 8.48 1.74
C GLN A 158 -28.11 8.34 0.50
N ARG A 159 -27.75 7.45 -0.43
CA ARG A 159 -28.58 7.15 -1.61
C ARG A 159 -29.94 6.57 -1.25
N PHE A 160 -30.00 5.68 -0.24
CA PHE A 160 -31.27 5.16 0.26
C PHE A 160 -32.19 6.29 0.77
N ILE A 161 -31.65 7.23 1.55
CA ILE A 161 -32.42 8.37 2.09
C ILE A 161 -32.96 9.26 0.96
N VAL A 162 -32.13 9.56 -0.04
CA VAL A 162 -32.53 10.35 -1.21
C VAL A 162 -33.62 9.64 -2.02
N MET A 163 -33.43 8.35 -2.28
CA MET A 163 -34.39 7.53 -3.04
C MET A 163 -35.72 7.35 -2.30
N HIS A 164 -35.69 7.16 -0.98
CA HIS A 164 -36.89 7.10 -0.16
C HIS A 164 -37.71 8.39 -0.21
N SER A 165 -37.03 9.53 -0.38
CA SER A 165 -37.64 10.85 -0.49
C SER A 165 -38.17 11.18 -1.90
N ALA A 166 -37.93 10.31 -2.90
CA ALA A 166 -38.35 10.52 -4.28
C ALA A 166 -39.86 10.29 -4.48
N THR A 167 -40.52 11.27 -5.09
CA THR A 167 -41.98 11.29 -5.31
C THR A 167 -42.42 10.42 -6.48
N ASP A 168 -41.54 10.18 -7.47
CA ASP A 168 -41.81 9.33 -8.63
C ASP A 168 -41.68 7.84 -8.28
N LYS A 169 -42.77 7.10 -8.42
CA LYS A 169 -42.83 5.68 -8.05
C LYS A 169 -42.11 4.74 -9.03
N HIS A 170 -42.04 5.10 -10.31
CA HIS A 170 -41.41 4.26 -11.34
C HIS A 170 -39.90 4.42 -11.32
N GLN A 171 -39.42 5.67 -11.21
CA GLN A 171 -38.00 5.95 -11.06
C GLN A 171 -37.44 5.34 -9.76
N ARG A 172 -38.20 5.46 -8.66
CA ARG A 172 -37.82 4.85 -7.36
C ARG A 172 -37.65 3.34 -7.43
N GLY A 173 -38.47 2.63 -8.20
CA GLY A 173 -38.36 1.17 -8.36
C GLY A 173 -37.08 0.76 -9.11
N THR A 174 -36.75 1.49 -10.18
CA THR A 174 -35.54 1.23 -10.99
C THR A 174 -34.27 1.55 -10.20
N ASP A 175 -34.26 2.68 -9.47
CA ASP A 175 -33.12 3.07 -8.65
C ASP A 175 -32.92 2.10 -7.47
N PHE A 176 -34.00 1.54 -6.94
CA PHE A 176 -33.97 0.57 -5.83
C PHE A 176 -33.32 -0.75 -6.24
N GLU A 177 -33.58 -1.23 -7.47
CA GLU A 177 -32.94 -2.42 -8.01
C GLU A 177 -31.41 -2.25 -8.10
N GLY A 178 -30.95 -1.09 -8.59
CA GLY A 178 -29.53 -0.75 -8.62
C GLY A 178 -28.91 -0.68 -7.22
N PHE A 179 -29.61 -0.07 -6.27
CA PHE A 179 -29.19 0.01 -4.86
C PHE A 179 -29.05 -1.38 -4.20
N ILE A 180 -29.98 -2.30 -4.44
CA ILE A 180 -29.93 -3.65 -3.86
C ILE A 180 -28.75 -4.46 -4.41
N ASN A 181 -28.44 -4.36 -5.70
CA ASN A 181 -27.29 -5.05 -6.29
C ASN A 181 -25.96 -4.56 -5.69
N GLU A 182 -25.83 -3.24 -5.49
CA GLU A 182 -24.64 -2.66 -4.87
C GLU A 182 -24.52 -3.01 -3.37
N LEU A 183 -25.65 -3.04 -2.65
CA LEU A 183 -25.70 -3.51 -1.26
C LEU A 183 -25.21 -4.95 -1.15
N PHE A 184 -25.68 -5.82 -2.04
CA PHE A 184 -25.30 -7.23 -2.05
C PHE A 184 -23.82 -7.41 -2.38
N ALA A 185 -23.30 -6.68 -3.37
CA ALA A 185 -21.87 -6.70 -3.68
C ALA A 185 -20.99 -6.18 -2.52
N LEU A 186 -21.43 -5.13 -1.80
CA LEU A 186 -20.67 -4.56 -0.69
C LEU A 186 -20.57 -5.51 0.52
N TYR A 187 -21.62 -6.31 0.76
CA TYR A 187 -21.69 -7.26 1.87
C TYR A 187 -21.41 -8.71 1.48
N ASP A 188 -20.95 -8.94 0.24
CA ASP A 188 -20.72 -10.27 -0.33
C ASP A 188 -21.93 -11.21 -0.17
N LEU A 189 -23.14 -10.65 -0.33
CA LEU A 189 -24.39 -11.39 -0.29
C LEU A 189 -24.60 -12.05 -1.65
N GLU A 190 -24.88 -13.35 -1.66
CA GLU A 190 -25.24 -14.09 -2.88
C GLU A 190 -26.77 -14.09 -3.06
N PRO A 191 -27.36 -13.18 -3.86
CA PRO A 191 -28.79 -13.20 -4.13
C PRO A 191 -29.16 -14.34 -5.10
N ARG A 192 -30.22 -15.07 -4.76
CA ARG A 192 -30.88 -16.05 -5.64
C ARG A 192 -32.18 -15.44 -6.16
N ALA A 193 -32.35 -15.46 -7.47
CA ALA A 193 -33.56 -14.96 -8.13
C ALA A 193 -34.81 -15.73 -7.66
N ALA A 194 -35.93 -15.02 -7.56
CA ALA A 194 -37.23 -15.62 -7.30
C ALA A 194 -37.59 -16.59 -8.44
N TYR A 195 -38.08 -17.78 -8.09
CA TYR A 195 -38.54 -18.77 -9.06
C TYR A 195 -39.98 -19.17 -8.73
N ILE A 196 -40.78 -19.36 -9.78
CA ILE A 196 -42.19 -19.77 -9.66
C ILE A 196 -42.26 -21.22 -10.16
N MET A 197 -42.69 -22.13 -9.29
CA MET A 197 -43.08 -23.50 -9.67
C MET A 197 -44.61 -23.63 -9.57
N GLU A 198 -45.22 -24.61 -10.26
CA GLU A 198 -46.68 -24.77 -10.40
C GLU A 198 -47.49 -24.73 -9.07
N HIS A 199 -46.86 -24.97 -7.91
CA HIS A 199 -47.52 -25.01 -6.61
C HIS A 199 -46.81 -24.23 -5.49
N GLU A 200 -45.73 -23.48 -5.80
CA GLU A 200 -44.97 -22.76 -4.77
C GLU A 200 -44.30 -21.49 -5.34
N GLN A 201 -44.48 -20.38 -4.62
CA GLN A 201 -43.81 -19.10 -4.90
C GLN A 201 -42.83 -18.83 -3.76
N ILE A 202 -41.54 -18.73 -4.09
CA ILE A 202 -40.50 -18.26 -3.17
C ILE A 202 -40.08 -16.87 -3.63
N ASP A 203 -40.43 -15.85 -2.85
CA ASP A 203 -39.88 -14.51 -3.01
C ASP A 203 -38.38 -14.56 -2.74
N GLY A 204 -37.58 -13.89 -3.58
CA GLY A 204 -36.12 -14.08 -3.68
C GLY A 204 -35.38 -14.15 -2.33
N ALA A 205 -34.34 -14.98 -2.27
CA ALA A 205 -33.58 -15.27 -1.06
C ALA A 205 -32.10 -14.90 -1.24
N PHE A 206 -31.41 -14.51 -0.17
CA PHE A 206 -29.95 -14.30 -0.18
C PHE A 206 -29.29 -15.11 0.94
N ALA A 207 -28.04 -15.52 0.73
CA ALA A 207 -27.21 -16.14 1.76
C ALA A 207 -26.33 -15.07 2.42
N PHE A 208 -26.24 -15.11 3.75
CA PHE A 208 -25.34 -14.27 4.54
C PHE A 208 -24.54 -15.19 5.47
N ASP A 209 -23.24 -15.31 5.20
CA ASP A 209 -22.36 -16.16 6.01
C ASP A 209 -21.91 -15.37 7.23
N THR A 210 -22.51 -15.66 8.39
CA THR A 210 -21.97 -15.18 9.66
C THR A 210 -20.98 -16.23 10.15
N ASP A 211 -19.70 -15.98 9.92
CA ASP A 211 -18.64 -16.63 10.69
C ASP A 211 -18.77 -16.20 12.16
N LEU A 212 -19.72 -16.83 12.86
CA LEU A 212 -19.78 -16.86 14.29
C LEU A 212 -18.56 -17.65 14.75
N LEU A 213 -17.49 -16.92 15.07
CA LEU A 213 -16.38 -17.39 15.88
C LEU A 213 -16.93 -18.25 17.03
N ARG A 214 -16.83 -19.57 16.87
CA ARG A 214 -17.06 -20.52 17.94
C ARG A 214 -15.92 -20.34 18.94
N SER A 215 -16.33 -19.94 20.15
CA SER A 215 -15.70 -20.07 21.48
C SER A 215 -14.22 -20.47 21.56
#